data_AF-A0A964KDP2-F1
#
_entry.id   AF-A0A964KDP2-F1
#
_cell.length_a   1.000
_cell.length_b   1.000
_cell.length_c   1.000
_cell.angle_alpha   90.00
_cell.angle_beta   90.00
_cell.angle_gamma   90.00
#
_symmetry.space_group_name_H-M   'P 1'
#
loop_
_entity.id
_entity.type
_entity.pdbx_description
1 polymer ?
#
loop_
_entity_poly.entity_id
_entity_poly.type
_entity_poly.pdbx_seq_one_letter_code
_entity_poly.pdbx_strand_id
1 'polypeptide(L)'
;MHKAKAATRWLKAHSQHIQMYLLPGYAPELNPDELLNHDVKQALGKRRPKDPEELKAAVRSHLHRRQRQPHVIKRFFRSEHVRYAA
;
A
#
# COMPACT_ATOMS: atom_id res chain seq x y z
N MET A 1 -8.51 15.75 -2.33
CA MET A 1 -7.23 15.01 -2.42
C MET A 1 -7.44 13.73 -3.22
N HIS A 2 -6.40 13.23 -3.90
CA HIS A 2 -6.36 12.31 -5.08
C HIS A 2 -7.14 12.77 -6.34
N LYS A 3 -8.36 13.31 -6.20
CA LYS A 3 -9.16 13.85 -7.34
C LYS A 3 -8.95 15.35 -7.60
N ALA A 4 -7.95 15.96 -6.98
CA ALA A 4 -7.73 17.41 -7.09
C ALA A 4 -7.21 17.78 -8.50
N LYS A 5 -7.66 18.93 -9.04
CA LYS A 5 -7.25 19.42 -10.38
C LYS A 5 -5.72 19.49 -10.53
N ALA A 6 -4.99 19.83 -9.47
CA ALA A 6 -3.53 19.86 -9.47
C ALA A 6 -2.93 18.46 -9.74
N ALA A 7 -3.41 17.43 -9.02
CA ALA A 7 -2.96 16.05 -9.20
C ALA A 7 -3.31 15.52 -10.61
N THR A 8 -4.53 15.79 -11.10
CA THR A 8 -4.95 15.38 -12.44
C THR A 8 -4.11 16.02 -13.54
N ARG A 9 -3.80 17.32 -13.43
CA ARG A 9 -2.91 18.02 -14.38
C ARG A 9 -1.53 17.40 -14.41
N TRP A 10 -0.95 17.12 -13.25
CA TRP A 10 0.35 16.49 -13.14
C TRP A 10 0.36 15.08 -13.76
N LEU A 11 -0.65 14.25 -13.46
CA LEU A 11 -0.78 12.91 -14.04
C LEU A 11 -0.93 12.95 -15.56
N LYS A 12 -1.70 13.91 -16.10
CA LYS A 12 -1.85 14.08 -17.55
C LYS A 12 -0.50 14.39 -18.22
N ALA A 13 0.30 15.26 -17.62
CA ALA A 13 1.63 15.62 -18.11
C ALA A 13 2.63 14.43 -18.09
N HIS A 14 2.39 13.43 -17.24
CA HIS A 14 3.25 12.25 -17.08
C HIS A 14 2.57 10.95 -17.54
N SER A 15 1.57 11.06 -18.42
CA SER A 15 0.75 9.91 -18.86
C SER A 15 1.55 8.83 -19.61
N GLN A 16 2.72 9.17 -20.16
CA GLN A 16 3.65 8.21 -20.76
C GLN A 16 4.38 7.32 -19.74
N HIS A 17 4.41 7.74 -18.47
CA HIS A 17 5.14 7.05 -17.40
C HIS A 17 4.23 6.51 -16.30
N ILE A 18 3.04 7.10 -16.13
CA ILE A 18 2.16 6.84 -15.00
C ILE A 18 0.75 6.60 -15.49
N GLN A 19 0.25 5.39 -15.24
CA GLN A 19 -1.14 5.04 -15.42
C GLN A 19 -1.86 5.11 -14.07
N MET A 20 -2.99 5.83 -14.03
CA MET A 20 -3.82 5.93 -12.83
C MET A 20 -5.05 5.03 -12.95
N TYR A 21 -5.28 4.19 -11.95
CA TYR A 21 -6.51 3.43 -11.78
C TYR A 21 -7.35 4.08 -10.68
N LEU A 22 -8.61 4.40 -10.99
CA LEU A 22 -9.55 4.92 -10.01
C LEU A 22 -10.35 3.75 -9.43
N LEU A 23 -10.22 3.54 -8.12
CA LEU A 23 -11.06 2.59 -7.41
C LEU A 23 -12.44 3.19 -7.11
N PRO A 24 -13.51 2.37 -7.14
CA PRO A 24 -14.80 2.75 -6.59
C PRO A 24 -14.64 3.26 -5.14
N GLY A 25 -15.48 4.23 -4.76
CA GLY A 25 -15.52 4.64 -3.36
C GLY A 25 -15.97 3.48 -2.47
N TYR A 26 -15.44 3.40 -1.24
CA TYR A 26 -15.79 2.38 -0.25
C TYR A 26 -15.48 0.92 -0.64
N ALA A 27 -14.54 0.68 -1.56
CA ALA A 27 -14.10 -0.66 -1.96
C ALA A 27 -12.65 -0.96 -1.49
N PRO A 28 -12.38 -1.02 -0.17
CA PRO A 28 -11.03 -1.30 0.37
C PRO A 28 -10.49 -2.66 -0.08
N GLU A 29 -11.35 -3.64 -0.32
CA GLU A 29 -11.00 -4.98 -0.83
C GLU A 29 -10.31 -4.95 -2.19
N LEU A 30 -10.51 -3.89 -2.98
CA LEU A 30 -9.85 -3.69 -4.26
C LEU A 30 -8.47 -3.03 -4.12
N ASN A 31 -8.08 -2.55 -2.94
CA ASN A 31 -6.78 -1.91 -2.76
C ASN A 31 -5.73 -2.94 -2.28
N PRO A 32 -4.71 -3.30 -3.09
CA PRO A 32 -3.66 -4.24 -2.67
C PRO A 32 -2.88 -3.74 -1.45
N ASP A 33 -2.81 -2.43 -1.23
CA ASP A 33 -2.16 -1.85 -0.04
C ASP A 33 -2.87 -2.23 1.26
N GLU A 34 -4.17 -2.58 1.24
CA GLU A 34 -4.86 -3.06 2.43
C GLU A 34 -4.29 -4.38 2.96
N LEU A 35 -3.79 -5.25 2.06
CA LEU A 35 -3.11 -6.49 2.45
C LEU A 35 -1.76 -6.20 3.13
N LEU A 36 -1.01 -5.23 2.62
CA LEU A 36 0.21 -4.76 3.27
C LEU A 36 -0.09 -4.08 4.61
N ASN A 37 -1.13 -3.26 4.69
CA ASN A 37 -1.57 -2.60 5.92
C ASN A 37 -1.96 -3.62 6.98
N HIS A 38 -2.70 -4.67 6.60
CA HIS A 38 -3.05 -5.77 7.50
C HIS A 38 -1.78 -6.47 8.02
N ASP A 39 -0.85 -6.80 7.14
CA ASP A 39 0.43 -7.43 7.51
C ASP A 39 1.26 -6.58 8.48
N VAL A 40 1.34 -5.26 8.25
CA VAL A 40 1.99 -4.30 9.16
C VAL A 40 1.28 -4.28 10.52
N LYS A 41 -0.06 -4.11 10.53
CA LYS A 41 -0.85 -4.03 11.76
C LYS A 41 -0.71 -5.31 12.61
N GLN A 42 -0.73 -6.48 11.98
CA GLN A 42 -0.52 -7.77 12.66
C GLN A 42 0.88 -7.89 13.27
N ALA A 43 1.91 -7.44 12.56
CA ALA A 43 3.29 -7.48 13.05
C ALA A 43 3.52 -6.51 14.22
N LEU A 44 2.94 -5.31 14.13
CA LEU A 44 3.11 -4.26 15.12
C LEU A 44 2.23 -4.44 16.37
N GLY A 45 1.04 -5.01 16.22
CA GLY A 45 0.17 -5.35 17.36
C GLY A 45 0.85 -6.28 18.37
N LYS A 46 1.80 -7.10 17.91
CA LYS A 46 2.64 -7.95 18.77
C LYS A 46 3.79 -7.19 19.43
N ARG A 47 4.32 -6.14 18.80
CA ARG A 47 5.43 -5.33 19.33
C ARG A 47 4.99 -4.27 20.34
N ARG A 48 3.76 -3.76 20.22
CA ARG A 48 3.16 -2.75 21.11
C ARG A 48 4.08 -1.53 21.32
N PRO A 49 4.44 -0.79 20.24
CA PRO A 49 5.22 0.43 20.36
C PRO A 49 4.52 1.45 21.27
N LYS A 50 5.29 2.13 22.11
CA LYS A 50 4.80 3.00 23.18
C LYS A 50 4.66 4.46 22.76
N ASP A 51 5.39 4.86 21.73
CA ASP A 51 5.42 6.23 21.22
C ASP A 51 5.49 6.28 19.67
N PRO A 52 5.26 7.46 19.06
CA PRO A 52 5.27 7.61 17.62
C PRO A 52 6.62 7.31 16.95
N GLU A 53 7.75 7.51 17.63
CA GLU A 53 9.08 7.26 17.05
C GLU A 53 9.38 5.77 17.03
N GLU A 54 9.04 5.05 18.11
CA GLU A 54 9.10 3.59 18.15
C GLU A 54 8.17 2.97 17.11
N LEU A 55 6.96 3.53 16.95
CA LEU A 55 6.02 3.10 15.92
C LEU A 55 6.63 3.26 14.52
N LYS A 56 7.17 4.44 14.19
CA LYS A 56 7.82 4.70 12.89
C LYS A 56 8.99 3.75 12.66
N ALA A 57 9.86 3.55 13.66
CA ALA A 57 10.99 2.64 13.55
C ALA A 57 10.54 1.19 13.31
N ALA A 58 9.50 0.74 14.02
CA ALA A 58 8.93 -0.59 13.86
C ALA A 58 8.31 -0.78 12.47
N VAL A 59 7.53 0.19 11.97
CA VAL A 59 6.98 0.17 10.61
C VAL A 59 8.10 0.07 9.58
N ARG A 60 9.11 0.96 9.65
CA ARG A 60 10.22 1.00 8.68
C ARG A 60 10.99 -0.32 8.66
N SER A 61 11.34 -0.84 9.84
CA SER A 61 12.03 -2.12 9.98
C SER A 61 11.24 -3.27 9.34
N HIS A 62 9.91 -3.31 9.58
CA HIS A 62 9.05 -4.33 9.00
C HIS A 62 8.94 -4.22 7.47
N LEU A 63 8.74 -3.01 6.95
CA LEU A 63 8.67 -2.76 5.50
C LEU A 63 9.99 -3.11 4.79
N HIS A 64 11.14 -2.74 5.36
CA HIS A 64 12.45 -3.12 4.82
C HIS A 64 12.65 -4.64 4.79
N ARG A 65 12.16 -5.36 5.80
CA ARG A 65 12.19 -6.82 5.81
C ARG A 65 11.30 -7.40 4.70
N ARG A 66 10.10 -6.83 4.48
CA ARG A 66 9.18 -7.26 3.40
C ARG A 66 9.73 -6.98 2.01
N GLN A 67 10.47 -5.88 1.83
CA GLN A 67 11.18 -5.57 0.58
C GLN A 67 12.16 -6.68 0.19
N ARG A 68 12.81 -7.33 1.17
CA ARG A 68 13.71 -8.48 0.97
C ARG A 68 12.98 -9.81 0.79
N GLN A 69 11.64 -9.82 0.84
CA GLN A 69 10.79 -11.00 0.72
C GLN A 69 9.79 -10.83 -0.44
N PRO A 70 10.27 -10.75 -1.70
CA PRO A 70 9.41 -10.46 -2.85
C PRO A 70 8.30 -11.50 -3.05
N HIS A 71 8.48 -12.74 -2.61
CA HIS A 71 7.45 -13.78 -2.67
C HIS A 71 6.22 -13.45 -1.80
N VAL A 72 6.41 -12.76 -0.66
CA VAL A 72 5.30 -12.31 0.20
C VAL A 72 4.54 -11.18 -0.49
N ILE A 73 5.27 -10.20 -1.05
CA ILE A 73 4.66 -9.09 -1.78
C ILE A 73 3.87 -9.59 -2.99
N LYS A 74 4.46 -10.48 -3.81
CA LYS A 74 3.77 -11.11 -4.95
C LYS A 74 2.52 -11.87 -4.53
N ARG A 75 2.47 -12.43 -3.32
CA ARG A 75 1.29 -13.14 -2.82
C ARG A 75 0.12 -12.19 -2.56
N PHE A 76 0.36 -10.92 -2.20
CA PHE A 76 -0.72 -9.95 -2.02
C PHE A 76 -1.54 -9.78 -3.31
N PHE A 77 -0.87 -9.75 -4.46
CA PHE A 77 -1.50 -9.62 -5.77
C PHE A 77 -2.22 -10.89 -6.27
N ARG A 78 -2.16 -12.00 -5.54
CA ARG A 78 -2.87 -13.25 -5.90
C ARG A 78 -4.30 -13.32 -5.37
N SER A 79 -4.69 -12.41 -4.46
CA SER A 79 -6.05 -12.33 -3.94
C SER A 79 -7.03 -11.96 -5.06
N GLU A 80 -8.22 -12.57 -5.05
CA GLU A 80 -9.22 -12.47 -6.12
C GLU A 80 -9.60 -11.01 -6.44
N HIS A 81 -9.74 -10.18 -5.41
CA HIS A 81 -10.21 -8.80 -5.51
C HIS A 81 -9.15 -7.80 -6.01
N VAL A 82 -7.85 -8.15 -5.95
CA VAL A 82 -6.73 -7.24 -6.29
C VAL A 82 -5.92 -7.74 -7.50
N ARG A 83 -6.39 -8.79 -8.18
CA ARG A 83 -5.70 -9.39 -9.32
C ARG A 83 -5.48 -8.41 -10.48
N TYR A 84 -6.31 -7.36 -10.60
CA TYR A 84 -6.13 -6.31 -11.61
C TYR A 84 -4.82 -5.53 -11.46
N ALA A 85 -4.20 -5.56 -10.28
CA ALA A 85 -2.97 -4.85 -9.95
C ALA A 85 -1.70 -5.73 -10.01
N ALA A 86 -1.84 -6.99 -10.43
CA ALA A 86 -0.78 -8.00 -10.47
C ALA A 86 0.17 -7.86 -11.67
#